data_AF-A0A841BWH1-F1
#
_entry.id   AF-A0A841BWH1-F1
#
_cell.length_a   1.000
_cell.length_b   1.000
_cell.length_c   1.000
_cell.angle_alpha   90.00
_cell.angle_beta   90.00
_cell.angle_gamma   90.00
#
_symmetry.space_group_name_H-M   'P 1'
#
loop_
_entity.id
_entity.type
_entity.pdbx_description
1 polymer ?
#
loop_
_entity_poly.entity_id
_entity_poly.type
_entity_poly.pdbx_seq_one_letter_code
_entity_poly.pdbx_strand_id
1 'polypeptide(L)'
;MPRSQPAIPICPPFPISGILRAARRRSDLSQRELARAAKVSAATVGRSESGTILPSINTFATLLAAAGFFLAVVDPDGNVLQPMKTRDDLRDGAERLYPAHLDVIPDPEPGEWWADIYGLARPPETFYRDRRRRDYQRRLSQWQVRVSKHRHLPEPRLHHYRDAP
;
A
#
# COMPACT_ATOMS: atom_id res chain seq x y z
N MET A 1 -22.00 17.21 -19.08
CA MET A 1 -20.57 17.08 -19.45
C MET A 1 -20.05 15.76 -18.90
N PRO A 2 -19.73 14.76 -19.73
CA PRO A 2 -19.12 13.53 -19.24
C PRO A 2 -17.73 13.88 -18.70
N ARG A 3 -17.48 13.57 -17.43
CA ARG A 3 -16.17 13.76 -16.80
C ARG A 3 -15.15 12.87 -17.48
N SER A 4 -14.07 13.47 -17.97
CA SER A 4 -12.88 12.77 -18.42
C SER A 4 -12.41 11.83 -17.32
N GLN A 5 -12.50 10.52 -17.54
CA GLN A 5 -11.83 9.54 -16.69
C GLN A 5 -10.34 9.90 -16.70
N PRO A 6 -9.63 9.91 -15.55
CA PRO A 6 -8.18 10.05 -15.60
C PRO A 6 -7.69 8.92 -16.51
N ALA A 7 -7.07 9.30 -17.63
CA ALA A 7 -6.53 8.34 -18.57
C ALA A 7 -5.65 7.39 -17.76
N ILE A 8 -6.06 6.12 -17.68
CA ILE A 8 -5.19 5.08 -17.11
C ILE A 8 -3.93 5.19 -17.95
N PRO A 9 -2.78 5.60 -17.38
CA PRO A 9 -1.58 5.68 -18.17
C PRO A 9 -1.36 4.28 -18.72
N ILE A 10 -1.34 4.17 -20.05
CA ILE A 10 -0.97 2.93 -20.71
C ILE A 10 0.46 2.70 -20.27
N CYS A 11 0.64 1.85 -19.26
CA CYS A 11 1.94 1.61 -18.69
C CYS A 11 2.73 0.86 -19.76
N PRO A 12 3.83 1.43 -20.29
CA PRO A 12 4.66 0.71 -21.23
C PRO A 12 5.10 -0.62 -20.61
N PRO A 13 5.39 -1.65 -21.43
CA PRO A 13 5.85 -2.93 -20.91
C PRO A 13 7.02 -2.70 -19.95
N PHE A 14 6.88 -3.20 -18.72
CA PHE A 14 7.83 -2.95 -17.65
C PHE A 14 9.24 -3.42 -18.09
N PRO A 15 10.25 -2.53 -18.16
CA PRO A 15 11.51 -2.83 -18.85
C PRO A 15 12.47 -3.67 -17.99
N ILE A 16 12.10 -4.94 -17.73
CA ILE A 16 12.83 -5.87 -16.84
C ILE A 16 14.31 -5.96 -17.21
N SER A 17 14.63 -6.17 -18.50
CA SER A 17 16.00 -6.34 -18.97
C SER A 17 16.85 -5.09 -18.71
N GLY A 18 16.30 -3.91 -18.96
CA GLY A 18 16.96 -2.63 -18.70
C GLY A 18 17.22 -2.42 -17.20
N ILE A 19 16.24 -2.74 -16.36
CA ILE A 19 16.35 -2.60 -14.91
C ILE A 19 17.41 -3.58 -14.34
N LEU A 20 17.43 -4.84 -14.78
CA LEU A 20 18.46 -5.80 -14.33
C LEU A 20 19.87 -5.34 -14.71
N ARG A 21 20.06 -4.86 -15.95
CA ARG A 21 21.36 -4.35 -16.40
C ARG A 21 21.79 -3.13 -15.60
N ALA A 22 20.85 -2.22 -15.30
CA ALA A 22 21.13 -1.04 -14.48
C ALA A 22 21.50 -1.41 -13.04
N ALA A 23 20.75 -2.34 -12.42
CA ALA A 23 21.03 -2.85 -11.08
C ALA A 23 22.44 -3.48 -11.01
N ARG A 24 22.77 -4.38 -11.96
CA ARG A 24 24.10 -4.99 -12.09
C ARG A 24 25.21 -3.96 -12.25
N ARG A 25 25.00 -2.96 -13.10
CA ARG A 25 25.98 -1.90 -13.33
C ARG A 25 26.23 -1.07 -12.07
N ARG A 26 25.20 -0.87 -11.24
CA ARG A 26 25.32 -0.10 -9.99
C ARG A 26 25.94 -0.91 -8.86
N SER A 27 25.79 -2.23 -8.87
CA SER A 27 26.36 -3.15 -7.89
C SER A 27 27.70 -3.77 -8.31
N ASP A 28 28.18 -3.47 -9.52
CA ASP A 28 29.42 -4.01 -10.11
C ASP A 28 29.51 -5.55 -10.12
N LEU A 29 28.36 -6.21 -10.30
CA LEU A 29 28.31 -7.67 -10.41
C LEU A 29 28.36 -8.10 -11.88
N SER A 30 29.02 -9.22 -12.19
CA SER A 30 28.86 -9.98 -13.44
C SER A 30 27.58 -10.85 -13.44
N GLN A 31 27.17 -11.40 -14.60
CA GLN A 31 25.94 -12.20 -14.68
C GLN A 31 26.04 -13.45 -13.80
N ARG A 32 27.24 -14.03 -13.73
CA ARG A 32 27.55 -15.22 -12.93
C ARG A 32 27.58 -14.91 -11.44
N GLU A 33 28.11 -13.74 -11.06
CA GLU A 33 28.11 -13.30 -9.66
C GLU A 33 26.70 -12.96 -9.19
N LEU A 34 25.91 -12.25 -10.01
CA LEU A 34 24.50 -12.00 -9.70
C LEU A 34 23.74 -13.32 -9.54
N ALA A 35 23.93 -14.26 -10.46
CA ALA A 35 23.28 -15.57 -10.40
C ALA A 35 23.64 -16.33 -9.12
N ARG A 36 24.93 -16.31 -8.73
CA ARG A 36 25.41 -16.93 -7.50
C ARG A 36 24.82 -16.26 -6.26
N ALA A 37 24.82 -14.93 -6.20
CA ALA A 37 24.27 -14.16 -5.09
C ALA A 37 22.75 -14.38 -4.94
N ALA A 38 22.03 -14.42 -6.06
CA ALA A 38 20.59 -14.66 -6.12
C ALA A 38 20.19 -16.15 -6.05
N LYS A 39 21.16 -17.07 -5.97
CA LYS A 39 20.93 -18.53 -6.00
C LYS A 39 20.09 -19.01 -7.21
N VAL A 40 20.30 -18.41 -8.38
CA VAL A 40 19.67 -18.82 -9.65
C VAL A 40 20.71 -19.27 -10.67
N SER A 41 20.28 -19.89 -11.76
CA SER A 41 21.20 -20.26 -12.84
C SER A 41 21.68 -19.02 -13.63
N ALA A 42 22.94 -19.02 -14.06
CA ALA A 42 23.46 -17.94 -14.93
C ALA A 42 22.70 -17.84 -16.26
N ALA A 43 22.19 -18.98 -16.78
CA ALA A 43 21.35 -19.00 -17.96
C ALA A 43 20.00 -18.28 -17.75
N THR A 44 19.43 -18.34 -16.54
CA THR A 44 18.22 -17.59 -16.18
C THR A 44 18.48 -16.08 -16.23
N VAL A 45 19.62 -15.63 -15.69
CA VAL A 45 20.01 -14.21 -15.73
C VAL A 45 20.21 -13.75 -17.17
N GLY A 46 20.99 -14.50 -17.97
CA GLY A 46 21.23 -14.17 -19.37
C GLY A 46 19.94 -14.07 -20.20
N ARG A 47 19.04 -15.05 -20.07
CA ARG A 47 17.74 -15.04 -20.79
C ARG A 47 16.80 -13.92 -20.32
N SER A 48 16.88 -13.54 -19.04
CA SER A 48 16.09 -12.42 -18.51
C SER A 48 16.62 -11.07 -19.03
N GLU A 49 17.95 -10.91 -19.09
CA GLU A 49 18.58 -9.69 -19.62
C GLU A 49 18.48 -9.54 -21.14
N SER A 50 18.38 -10.65 -21.88
CA SER A 50 18.11 -10.62 -23.33
C SER A 50 16.63 -10.42 -23.66
N GLY A 51 15.74 -10.50 -22.67
CA GLY A 51 14.29 -10.48 -22.87
C GLY A 51 13.73 -11.76 -23.50
N THR A 52 14.53 -12.84 -23.57
CA THR A 52 14.07 -14.14 -24.08
C THR A 52 13.06 -14.79 -23.14
N ILE A 53 13.16 -14.53 -21.83
CA ILE A 53 12.17 -14.94 -20.85
C ILE A 53 11.74 -13.76 -19.99
N LEU A 54 10.48 -13.76 -19.57
CA LEU A 54 10.01 -12.93 -18.46
C LEU A 54 10.21 -13.72 -17.15
N PRO A 55 11.09 -13.28 -16.24
CA PRO A 55 11.19 -13.91 -14.93
C PRO A 55 9.90 -13.72 -14.14
N SER A 56 9.58 -14.66 -13.26
CA SER A 56 8.51 -14.45 -12.27
C SER A 56 8.86 -13.25 -11.37
N ILE A 57 7.83 -12.61 -10.80
CA ILE A 57 8.03 -11.48 -9.89
C ILE A 57 8.98 -11.83 -8.73
N ASN A 58 8.89 -13.07 -8.23
CA ASN A 58 9.74 -13.56 -7.15
C ASN A 58 11.21 -13.72 -7.58
N THR A 59 11.45 -14.28 -8.76
CA THR A 59 12.81 -14.40 -9.32
C THR A 59 13.41 -13.02 -9.58
N PHE A 60 12.61 -12.10 -10.14
CA PHE A 60 13.06 -10.74 -10.40
C PHE A 60 13.37 -9.97 -9.10
N ALA A 61 12.50 -10.08 -8.09
CA ALA A 61 12.74 -9.52 -6.76
C ALA A 61 14.02 -10.08 -6.11
N THR A 62 14.24 -11.39 -6.22
CA THR A 62 15.46 -12.05 -5.70
C THR A 62 16.72 -11.53 -6.39
N LEU A 63 16.68 -11.36 -7.72
CA LEU A 63 17.80 -10.79 -8.49
C LEU A 63 18.09 -9.35 -8.08
N LEU A 64 17.06 -8.52 -7.92
CA LEU A 64 17.23 -7.14 -7.47
C LEU A 64 17.79 -7.08 -6.04
N ALA A 65 17.26 -7.91 -5.13
CA ALA A 65 17.71 -7.96 -3.74
C ALA A 65 19.19 -8.35 -3.65
N ALA A 66 19.63 -9.32 -4.46
CA ALA A 66 21.04 -9.71 -4.57
C ALA A 66 21.94 -8.59 -5.09
N ALA A 67 21.39 -7.63 -5.85
CA ALA A 67 22.08 -6.43 -6.31
C ALA A 67 21.87 -5.21 -5.38
N GLY A 68 21.19 -5.36 -4.23
CA GLY A 68 20.95 -4.28 -3.27
C GLY A 68 19.72 -3.40 -3.56
N PHE A 69 18.80 -3.87 -4.41
CA PHE A 69 17.57 -3.15 -4.79
C PHE A 69 16.32 -3.92 -4.37
N PHE A 70 15.22 -3.19 -4.14
CA PHE A 70 13.95 -3.78 -3.71
C PHE A 70 12.80 -3.29 -4.59
N LEU A 71 11.80 -4.14 -4.81
CA LEU A 71 10.56 -3.75 -5.50
C LEU A 71 9.60 -3.11 -4.50
N ALA A 72 9.05 -1.97 -4.91
CA ALA A 72 8.03 -1.25 -4.15
C ALA A 72 6.87 -0.88 -5.10
N VAL A 73 5.65 -0.98 -4.59
CA VAL A 73 4.48 -0.37 -5.23
C VAL A 73 4.40 1.05 -4.69
N VAL A 74 4.32 2.04 -5.57
CA VAL A 74 4.25 3.46 -5.20
C VAL A 74 2.97 4.09 -5.73
N ASP A 75 2.45 5.07 -5.00
CA ASP A 75 1.39 5.94 -5.49
C ASP A 75 1.94 7.05 -6.41
N PRO A 76 1.08 7.84 -7.09
CA PRO A 76 1.52 8.94 -7.95
C PRO A 76 2.33 10.03 -7.25
N ASP A 77 2.21 10.13 -5.92
CA ASP A 77 2.94 11.09 -5.10
C ASP A 77 4.30 10.55 -4.64
N GLY A 78 4.64 9.30 -5.01
CA GLY A 78 5.90 8.64 -4.69
C GLY A 78 5.91 7.94 -3.33
N ASN A 79 4.76 7.85 -2.64
CA ASN A 79 4.69 7.13 -1.36
C ASN A 79 4.67 5.63 -1.61
N VAL A 80 5.45 4.89 -0.82
CA VAL A 80 5.45 3.43 -0.86
C VAL A 80 4.16 2.89 -0.24
N LEU A 81 3.38 2.17 -1.05
CA LEU A 81 2.21 1.43 -0.60
C LEU A 81 2.66 0.27 0.30
N GLN A 82 2.41 0.41 1.60
CA GLN A 82 2.68 -0.64 2.56
C GLN A 82 1.66 -1.78 2.41
N PRO A 83 2.08 -3.05 2.53
CA PRO A 83 1.16 -4.18 2.59
C PRO A 83 0.11 -3.96 3.70
N MET A 84 -1.16 -4.19 3.36
CA MET A 84 -2.23 -4.17 4.36
C MET A 84 -2.02 -5.31 5.36
N LYS A 85 -2.05 -5.00 6.66
CA LYS A 85 -2.11 -6.04 7.70
C LYS A 85 -3.55 -6.55 7.78
N THR A 86 -3.75 -7.84 7.52
CA THR A 86 -5.03 -8.48 7.81
C THR A 86 -5.15 -8.65 9.33
N ARG A 87 -6.32 -8.31 9.89
CA ARG A 87 -6.70 -8.69 11.25
C ARG A 87 -7.45 -10.01 11.16
N ASP A 88 -6.72 -11.11 11.33
CA ASP A 88 -7.30 -12.46 11.26
C ASP A 88 -8.17 -12.78 12.49
N ASP A 89 -8.02 -11.98 13.54
CA ASP A 89 -8.76 -11.99 14.80
C ASP A 89 -10.13 -11.28 14.72
N LEU A 90 -10.39 -10.51 13.67
CA LEU A 90 -11.60 -9.70 13.54
C LEU A 90 -12.51 -10.26 12.43
N ARG A 91 -13.57 -10.94 12.86
CA ARG A 91 -14.58 -11.57 11.99
C ARG A 91 -15.95 -11.01 12.28
N ASP A 92 -16.81 -10.98 11.26
CA ASP A 92 -18.22 -10.63 11.42
C ASP A 92 -18.99 -11.71 12.20
N GLY A 93 -20.24 -11.42 12.59
CA GLY A 93 -21.10 -12.38 13.29
C GLY A 93 -21.45 -13.66 12.51
N ALA A 94 -20.97 -13.79 11.28
CA ALA A 94 -21.06 -14.99 10.45
C ALA A 94 -19.68 -15.63 10.18
N GLU A 95 -18.66 -15.30 10.98
CA GLU A 95 -17.28 -15.80 10.93
C GLU A 95 -16.49 -15.44 9.65
N ARG A 96 -16.91 -14.40 8.93
CA ARG A 96 -16.25 -13.93 7.70
C ARG A 96 -15.31 -12.77 7.98
N LEU A 97 -14.26 -12.64 7.18
CA LEU A 97 -13.39 -11.47 7.21
C LEU A 97 -14.12 -10.26 6.64
N TYR A 98 -13.87 -9.09 7.22
CA TYR A 98 -14.37 -7.84 6.66
C TYR A 98 -13.75 -7.54 5.28
N PRO A 99 -14.49 -6.87 4.38
CA PRO A 99 -13.96 -6.51 3.07
C PRO A 99 -12.72 -5.60 3.15
N ALA A 100 -11.66 -5.94 2.42
CA ALA A 100 -10.36 -5.24 2.43
C ALA A 100 -10.39 -3.75 2.03
N HIS A 101 -11.45 -3.32 1.33
CA HIS A 101 -11.63 -1.92 0.94
C HIS A 101 -12.32 -1.08 2.02
N LEU A 102 -12.72 -1.71 3.14
CA LEU A 102 -13.36 -1.07 4.28
C LEU A 102 -12.37 -0.97 5.43
N ASP A 103 -12.37 0.18 6.10
CA ASP A 103 -11.59 0.34 7.33
C ASP A 103 -12.45 -0.19 8.47
N VAL A 104 -12.09 -1.34 9.01
CA VAL A 104 -12.79 -1.89 10.19
C VAL A 104 -12.35 -1.10 11.40
N ILE A 105 -13.33 -0.46 12.04
CA ILE A 105 -13.17 0.13 13.37
C ILE A 105 -13.78 -0.91 14.30
N PRO A 106 -12.98 -1.68 15.05
CA PRO A 106 -13.54 -2.61 16.02
C PRO A 106 -14.28 -1.81 17.09
N ASP A 107 -15.30 -2.41 17.68
CA ASP A 107 -15.90 -1.85 18.88
C ASP A 107 -14.85 -1.83 20.01
N PRO A 108 -14.78 -0.75 20.80
CA PRO A 108 -13.89 -0.67 21.95
C PRO A 108 -14.20 -1.78 22.97
N GLU A 109 -13.15 -2.35 23.57
CA GLU A 109 -13.32 -3.27 24.70
C GLU A 109 -13.97 -2.55 25.90
N PRO A 110 -14.62 -3.28 26.83
CA PRO A 110 -15.12 -2.67 28.05
C PRO A 110 -14.07 -1.85 28.81
N GLY A 111 -14.33 -0.54 28.95
CA GLY A 111 -13.45 0.41 29.61
C GLY A 111 -12.61 1.26 28.65
N GLU A 112 -12.60 0.96 27.35
CA GLU A 112 -11.89 1.75 26.34
C GLU A 112 -12.74 2.92 25.80
N TRP A 113 -14.06 2.88 26.00
CA TRP A 113 -14.99 3.92 25.52
C TRP A 113 -15.43 4.85 26.67
N TRP A 114 -15.33 6.16 26.46
CA TRP A 114 -15.73 7.16 27.47
C TRP A 114 -17.19 6.99 27.95
N ALA A 115 -18.07 6.44 27.13
CA ALA A 115 -19.48 6.26 27.46
C ALA A 115 -19.76 4.96 28.23
N ASP A 116 -18.78 4.05 28.35
CA ASP A 116 -18.87 2.91 29.29
C ASP A 116 -19.02 3.42 30.73
N ILE A 117 -18.42 4.57 31.06
CA ILE A 117 -18.55 5.24 32.38
C ILE A 117 -20.02 5.59 32.68
N TYR A 118 -20.82 5.81 31.64
CA TYR A 118 -22.21 6.24 31.74
C TYR A 118 -23.22 5.12 31.42
N GLY A 119 -22.74 3.87 31.23
CA GLY A 119 -23.61 2.71 30.98
C GLY A 119 -24.43 2.78 29.70
N LEU A 120 -23.97 3.53 28.69
CA LEU A 120 -24.68 3.70 27.42
C LEU A 120 -24.54 2.45 26.53
N ALA A 121 -25.59 2.17 25.74
CA ALA A 121 -25.55 1.08 24.76
C ALA A 121 -24.45 1.33 23.71
N ARG A 122 -23.65 0.30 23.44
CA ARG A 122 -22.56 0.39 22.45
C ARG A 122 -23.13 0.43 21.03
N PRO A 123 -22.66 1.34 20.16
CA PRO A 123 -23.06 1.31 18.77
C PRO A 123 -22.48 0.04 18.13
N PRO A 124 -23.28 -0.72 17.35
CA PRO A 124 -22.75 -1.88 16.63
C PRO A 124 -21.75 -1.43 15.57
N GLU A 125 -20.79 -2.29 15.22
CA GLU A 125 -19.76 -2.11 14.19
C GLU A 125 -20.23 -1.28 12.98
N THR A 126 -20.03 0.04 13.04
CA THR A 126 -20.56 0.94 12.04
C THR A 126 -19.44 1.31 11.07
N PHE A 127 -19.27 0.53 10.01
CA PHE A 127 -18.44 0.98 8.90
C PHE A 127 -19.22 2.00 8.05
N TYR A 128 -18.61 3.15 7.77
CA TYR A 128 -19.13 4.04 6.72
C TYR A 128 -18.74 3.46 5.35
N ARG A 129 -19.72 3.28 4.44
CA ARG A 129 -19.49 2.82 3.06
C ARG A 129 -18.68 3.82 2.22
N ASP A 130 -18.73 5.10 2.56
CA ASP A 130 -18.01 6.17 1.84
C ASP A 130 -16.53 6.27 2.29
N ARG A 131 -15.62 5.88 1.39
CA ARG A 131 -14.16 5.92 1.60
C ARG A 131 -13.65 7.34 1.90
N ARG A 132 -14.16 8.38 1.23
CA ARG A 132 -13.69 9.76 1.43
C ARG A 132 -14.02 10.26 2.82
N ARG A 133 -15.21 9.90 3.32
CA ARG A 133 -15.66 10.22 4.67
C ARG A 133 -14.80 9.52 5.73
N ARG A 134 -14.43 8.26 5.50
CA ARG A 134 -13.49 7.53 6.38
C ARG A 134 -12.09 8.12 6.37
N ASP A 135 -11.52 8.42 5.20
CA ASP A 135 -10.19 9.02 5.07
C ASP A 135 -10.12 10.40 5.73
N TYR A 136 -11.20 11.20 5.58
CA TYR A 136 -11.35 12.45 6.29
C TYR A 136 -11.40 12.27 7.81
N GLN A 137 -12.28 11.40 8.32
CA GLN A 137 -12.37 11.12 9.75
C GLN A 137 -11.03 10.63 10.31
N ARG A 138 -10.29 9.77 9.58
CA ARG A 138 -8.95 9.33 9.96
C ARG A 138 -7.97 10.51 10.07
N ARG A 139 -7.91 11.38 9.06
CA ARG A 139 -7.04 12.57 9.09
C ARG A 139 -7.43 13.49 10.25
N LEU A 140 -8.73 13.70 10.45
CA LEU A 140 -9.26 14.54 11.52
C LEU A 140 -8.92 13.99 12.90
N SER A 141 -9.16 12.69 13.15
CA SER A 141 -8.81 12.03 14.42
C SER A 141 -7.30 12.05 14.69
N GLN A 142 -6.46 11.82 13.68
CA GLN A 142 -5.00 11.95 13.82
C GLN A 142 -4.61 13.39 14.22
N TRP A 143 -5.21 14.39 13.60
CA TRP A 143 -4.99 15.81 13.91
C TRP A 143 -5.47 16.18 15.33
N GLN A 144 -6.67 15.75 15.72
CA GLN A 144 -7.30 16.03 17.02
C GLN A 144 -6.66 15.29 18.21
N VAL A 145 -6.20 14.05 18.02
CA VAL A 145 -5.58 13.27 19.12
C VAL A 145 -4.10 13.62 19.27
N ARG A 146 -3.42 14.03 18.20
CA ARG A 146 -2.00 14.42 18.22
C ARG A 146 -1.82 15.92 18.03
N VAL A 147 -2.67 16.74 18.66
CA VAL A 147 -2.65 18.21 18.54
C VAL A 147 -1.25 18.78 18.81
N SER A 148 -0.50 18.26 19.78
CA SER A 148 0.89 18.68 20.02
C SER A 148 1.80 18.55 18.79
N LYS A 149 1.65 17.48 18.00
CA LYS A 149 2.43 17.24 16.77
C LYS A 149 1.86 17.94 15.53
N HIS A 150 0.54 18.17 15.49
CA HIS A 150 -0.15 18.66 14.29
C HIS A 150 -0.75 20.07 14.43
N ARG A 151 -0.54 20.78 15.55
CA ARG A 151 -1.04 22.15 15.77
C ARG A 151 -0.65 23.18 14.70
N HIS A 152 0.43 22.91 13.98
CA HIS A 152 0.95 23.78 12.91
C HIS A 152 0.35 23.48 11.55
N LEU A 153 -0.39 22.38 11.41
CA LEU A 153 -1.08 21.99 10.18
C LEU A 153 -2.55 22.43 10.25
N PRO A 154 -3.13 22.92 9.15
CA PRO A 154 -4.55 23.23 9.11
C PRO A 154 -5.40 21.98 9.35
N GLU A 155 -6.59 22.17 9.91
CA GLU A 155 -7.55 21.08 10.10
C GLU A 155 -7.84 20.41 8.74
N PRO A 156 -7.78 19.07 8.66
CA PRO A 156 -8.13 18.35 7.45
C PRO A 156 -9.55 18.73 7.01
N ARG A 157 -9.79 18.97 5.71
CA ARG A 157 -11.12 19.28 5.18
C ARG A 157 -11.75 18.08 4.50
N LEU A 158 -13.06 17.91 4.67
CA LEU A 158 -13.83 16.91 3.92
C LEU A 158 -14.14 17.53 2.56
N HIS A 159 -13.49 17.04 1.51
CA HIS A 159 -13.79 17.51 0.15
C HIS A 159 -15.17 16.97 -0.28
N HIS A 160 -16.20 17.78 -0.07
CA HIS A 160 -17.51 17.59 -0.67
C HIS A 160 -17.45 18.00 -2.14
N TYR A 161 -18.18 17.28 -3.00
CA TYR A 161 -18.23 17.52 -4.44
C TYR A 161 -18.68 18.96 -4.82
N ARG A 162 -19.27 19.71 -3.89
CA ARG A 162 -19.89 21.02 -4.13
C ARG A 162 -18.99 22.24 -3.99
N ASP A 163 -17.74 22.09 -3.54
CA ASP A 163 -16.84 23.23 -3.30
C ASP A 163 -15.56 23.14 -4.13
N ALA A 164 -15.71 23.16 -5.46
CA ALA A 164 -14.66 23.56 -6.39
C ALA A 164 -15.29 24.48 -7.44
N PRO A 165 -14.66 25.63 -7.77
CA PRO A 165 -15.14 26.53 -8.82
C PRO A 165 -15.21 25.83 -10.19
#